data_AF-A0A3D1G8G7-F1
#
_entry.id   AF-A0A3D1G8G7-F1
#
_cell.length_a   1.000
_cell.length_b   1.000
_cell.length_c   1.000
_cell.angle_alpha   90.00
_cell.angle_beta   90.00
_cell.angle_gamma   90.00
#
_symmetry.space_group_name_H-M   'P 1'
#
loop_
_entity.id
_entity.type
_entity.pdbx_description
1 polymer ?
#
loop_
_entity_poly.entity_id
_entity_poly.type
_entity_poly.pdbx_seq_one_letter_code
_entity_poly.pdbx_strand_id
1 'polypeptide(L)'
;MPLVAYIPISTTLFSLYFIYVIYTHWRRKPEAMYLLWWTIGVITYAAGTTVESIHTIYGWSPFVFKAWYIAGAFLGGVPLAQGTIYLLMKKKTADILTSILVVVLIISSILVILSPLDETVVSEKLNGNVLEWTFIRYITPFINIYAVIFLVGGAFYSAWKYFKNREFRGRFWGNVLIAIGGILPGIGGTMTKMGHTYVLYVTELLGILFIFAGYQVIRNDRSLSIHENQVTTS
;
A
#
# COMPACT_ATOMS: atom_id res chain seq x y z
N MET A 1 0.53 -26.56 3.67
CA MET A 1 1.00 -25.39 2.88
C MET A 1 2.53 -25.32 2.89
N PRO A 2 3.17 -24.80 1.82
CA PRO A 2 4.62 -24.60 1.78
C PRO A 2 5.05 -23.49 2.76
N LEU A 3 6.33 -23.46 3.14
CA LEU A 3 6.89 -22.46 4.07
C LEU A 3 6.67 -21.01 3.59
N VAL A 4 6.64 -20.81 2.27
CA VAL A 4 6.38 -19.52 1.62
C VAL A 4 4.98 -18.96 1.95
N ALA A 5 4.01 -19.82 2.27
CA ALA A 5 2.67 -19.39 2.68
C ALA A 5 2.67 -18.62 4.01
N TYR A 6 3.69 -18.80 4.85
CA TYR A 6 3.79 -18.15 6.16
C TYR A 6 4.52 -16.79 6.11
N ILE A 7 5.03 -16.37 4.95
CA ILE A 7 5.67 -15.07 4.77
C ILE A 7 4.80 -13.88 5.21
N PRO A 8 3.46 -13.86 4.96
CA PRO A 8 2.61 -12.76 5.41
C PRO A 8 2.65 -12.52 6.93
N ILE A 9 3.00 -13.53 7.74
CA ILE A 9 3.19 -13.37 9.19
C ILE A 9 4.41 -12.49 9.46
N SER A 10 5.53 -12.77 8.79
CA SER A 10 6.74 -11.94 8.90
C SER A 10 6.49 -10.53 8.37
N THR A 11 5.76 -10.40 7.25
CA THR A 11 5.36 -9.10 6.70
C THR A 11 4.49 -8.31 7.67
N THR A 12 3.53 -8.97 8.33
CA THR A 12 2.66 -8.37 9.36
C THR A 12 3.49 -7.84 10.53
N LEU A 13 4.36 -8.68 11.11
CA LEU A 13 5.20 -8.31 12.25
C LEU A 13 6.13 -7.13 11.92
N PHE A 14 6.73 -7.15 10.72
CA PHE A 14 7.55 -6.04 10.27
C PHE A 14 6.73 -4.77 10.03
N SER A 15 5.53 -4.90 9.47
CA SER A 15 4.62 -3.77 9.25
C SER A 15 4.19 -3.13 10.57
N LEU A 16 3.93 -3.92 11.63
CA LEU A 16 3.66 -3.40 12.98
C LEU A 16 4.83 -2.57 13.53
N TYR A 17 6.06 -3.05 13.35
CA TYR A 17 7.26 -2.28 13.70
C TYR A 17 7.34 -0.98 12.90
N PHE A 18 7.11 -1.03 11.59
CA PHE A 18 7.14 0.16 10.75
C PHE A 18 6.03 1.15 11.14
N ILE A 19 4.81 0.70 11.44
CA ILE A 19 3.71 1.52 11.95
C ILE A 19 4.17 2.29 13.19
N TYR A 20 4.78 1.61 14.16
CA TYR A 20 5.32 2.28 15.35
C TYR A 20 6.32 3.39 14.99
N VAL A 21 7.26 3.11 14.07
CA VAL A 21 8.30 4.05 13.65
C VAL A 21 7.71 5.27 12.91
N ILE A 22 6.76 5.07 12.00
CA ILE A 22 6.17 6.17 11.21
C ILE A 22 5.13 6.96 12.00
N TYR A 23 4.32 6.29 12.82
CA TYR A 23 3.35 6.94 13.70
C TYR A 23 4.06 7.82 14.75
N THR A 24 5.15 7.34 15.35
CA THR A 24 5.95 8.15 16.27
C THR A 24 6.58 9.37 15.58
N HIS A 25 6.95 9.26 14.31
CA HIS A 25 7.39 10.41 13.52
C HIS A 25 6.24 11.39 13.29
N TRP A 26 5.07 10.92 12.82
CA TRP A 26 3.90 11.76 12.60
C TRP A 26 3.46 12.49 13.88
N ARG A 27 3.46 11.82 15.06
CA ARG A 27 3.11 12.47 16.33
C ARG A 27 4.00 13.66 16.70
N ARG A 28 5.25 13.68 16.21
CA ARG A 28 6.16 14.82 16.40
C ARG A 28 5.91 15.95 15.40
N LYS A 29 5.20 15.67 14.30
CA LYS A 29 4.90 16.58 13.19
C LYS A 29 3.47 16.35 12.68
N PRO A 30 2.44 16.61 13.51
CA PRO A 30 1.06 16.24 13.18
C PRO A 30 0.54 16.95 11.94
N GLU A 31 1.07 18.13 11.61
CA GLU A 31 0.70 18.91 10.41
C GLU A 31 1.13 18.25 9.09
N ALA A 32 2.10 17.34 9.13
CA ALA A 32 2.57 16.59 7.97
C ALA A 32 1.57 15.49 7.57
N MET A 33 0.49 15.89 6.88
CA MET A 33 -0.58 14.98 6.44
C MET A 33 -0.08 13.79 5.61
N TYR A 34 0.99 13.95 4.84
CA TYR A 34 1.59 12.85 4.10
C TYR A 34 2.08 11.72 5.03
N LEU A 35 2.61 12.04 6.22
CA LEU A 35 3.03 11.04 7.21
C LEU A 35 1.82 10.32 7.84
N LEU A 36 0.71 11.03 8.07
CA LEU A 36 -0.52 10.41 8.54
C LEU A 36 -1.03 9.39 7.53
N TRP A 37 -1.15 9.79 6.26
CA TRP A 37 -1.60 8.92 5.18
C TRP A 37 -0.66 7.74 4.94
N TRP A 38 0.66 7.96 5.04
CA TRP A 38 1.61 6.85 5.00
C TRP A 38 1.44 5.90 6.17
N THR A 39 1.20 6.41 7.38
CA THR A 39 0.90 5.58 8.56
C THR A 39 -0.35 4.74 8.32
N ILE A 40 -1.43 5.34 7.83
CA ILE A 40 -2.67 4.64 7.45
C ILE A 40 -2.38 3.57 6.39
N GLY A 41 -1.52 3.89 5.42
CA GLY A 41 -1.13 2.96 4.37
C GLY A 41 -0.37 1.74 4.89
N VAL A 42 0.56 1.91 5.83
CA VAL A 42 1.23 0.76 6.46
C VAL A 42 0.26 -0.02 7.36
N ILE A 43 -0.72 0.64 7.99
CA ILE A 43 -1.78 -0.04 8.76
C ILE A 43 -2.63 -0.93 7.84
N THR A 44 -3.09 -0.43 6.70
CA THR A 44 -3.89 -1.22 5.76
C THR A 44 -3.08 -2.35 5.12
N TYR A 45 -1.79 -2.11 4.88
CA TYR A 45 -0.83 -3.14 4.46
C TYR A 45 -0.71 -4.27 5.50
N ALA A 46 -0.53 -3.91 6.77
CA ALA A 46 -0.48 -4.87 7.87
C ALA A 46 -1.80 -5.64 7.99
N ALA A 47 -2.95 -4.96 7.83
CA ALA A 47 -4.26 -5.62 7.84
C ALA A 47 -4.41 -6.64 6.71
N GLY A 48 -4.01 -6.31 5.48
CA GLY A 48 -4.03 -7.23 4.35
C GLY A 48 -3.21 -8.50 4.62
N THR A 49 -1.95 -8.33 5.00
CA THR A 49 -1.03 -9.45 5.29
C THR A 49 -1.41 -10.23 6.56
N THR A 50 -2.10 -9.60 7.51
CA THR A 50 -2.69 -10.29 8.66
C THR A 50 -3.81 -11.21 8.22
N VAL A 51 -4.69 -10.75 7.32
CA VAL A 51 -5.78 -11.60 6.81
C VAL A 51 -5.22 -12.77 5.99
N GLU A 52 -4.15 -12.56 5.22
CA GLU A 52 -3.46 -13.64 4.51
C GLU A 52 -2.79 -14.64 5.46
N SER A 53 -2.27 -14.15 6.59
CA SER A 53 -1.74 -15.00 7.66
C SER A 53 -2.84 -15.86 8.29
N ILE A 54 -3.99 -15.25 8.60
CA ILE A 54 -5.18 -15.95 9.12
C ILE A 54 -5.64 -17.00 8.10
N HIS A 55 -5.68 -16.64 6.82
CA HIS A 55 -6.04 -17.57 5.75
C HIS A 55 -5.08 -18.77 5.68
N THR A 56 -3.79 -18.54 5.83
CA THR A 56 -2.77 -19.61 5.82
C THR A 56 -2.94 -20.59 6.99
N ILE A 57 -3.35 -20.09 8.16
CA ILE A 57 -3.46 -20.89 9.39
C ILE A 57 -4.82 -21.59 9.49
N TYR A 58 -5.90 -20.87 9.21
CA TYR A 58 -7.28 -21.31 9.44
C TYR A 58 -8.03 -21.69 8.16
N GLY A 59 -7.41 -21.49 6.99
CA GLY A 59 -8.00 -21.79 5.70
C GLY A 59 -8.91 -20.69 5.17
N TRP A 60 -9.72 -21.05 4.18
CA TRP A 60 -10.64 -20.13 3.53
C TRP A 60 -11.93 -19.98 4.34
N SER A 61 -12.46 -18.75 4.44
CA SER A 61 -13.82 -18.50 4.91
C SER A 61 -14.38 -17.25 4.23
N PRO A 62 -15.72 -17.10 4.15
CA PRO A 62 -16.36 -15.91 3.57
C PRO A 62 -15.88 -14.60 4.21
N PHE A 63 -15.70 -14.61 5.53
CA PHE A 63 -15.21 -13.45 6.28
C PHE A 63 -13.77 -13.10 5.91
N VAL A 64 -12.87 -14.10 5.93
CA VAL A 64 -11.46 -13.91 5.57
C VAL A 64 -11.32 -13.42 4.14
N PHE A 65 -12.08 -13.98 3.20
CA PHE A 65 -12.09 -13.54 1.81
C PHE A 65 -12.51 -12.07 1.66
N LYS A 66 -13.64 -11.67 2.25
CA LYS A 66 -14.14 -10.29 2.17
C LYS A 66 -13.20 -9.30 2.85
N ALA A 67 -12.64 -9.67 4.00
CA ALA A 67 -11.65 -8.86 4.71
C ALA A 67 -10.38 -8.67 3.87
N TRP A 68 -9.89 -9.74 3.23
CA TRP A 68 -8.72 -9.68 2.35
C TRP A 68 -8.98 -8.81 1.11
N TYR A 69 -10.14 -8.96 0.49
CA TYR A 69 -10.48 -8.19 -0.71
C TYR A 69 -10.52 -6.69 -0.40
N ILE A 70 -11.04 -6.30 0.76
CA ILE A 70 -11.08 -4.89 1.19
C ILE A 70 -9.67 -4.41 1.59
N ALA A 71 -9.00 -5.11 2.50
CA ALA A 71 -7.72 -4.67 3.07
C ALA A 71 -6.57 -4.75 2.05
N GLY A 72 -6.44 -5.88 1.35
CA GLY A 72 -5.40 -6.11 0.35
C GLY A 72 -5.75 -5.48 -0.99
N ALA A 73 -6.88 -5.86 -1.60
CA ALA A 73 -7.15 -5.50 -2.99
C ALA A 73 -7.58 -4.04 -3.18
N PHE A 74 -8.29 -3.43 -2.21
CA PHE A 74 -8.68 -2.01 -2.31
C PHE A 74 -7.78 -1.07 -1.51
N LEU A 75 -7.46 -1.41 -0.25
CA LEU A 75 -6.75 -0.50 0.66
C LEU A 75 -5.22 -0.66 0.64
N GLY A 76 -4.66 -1.65 -0.08
CA GLY A 76 -3.25 -2.02 0.03
C GLY A 76 -2.29 -0.84 -0.24
N GLY A 77 -2.25 -0.33 -1.48
CA GLY A 77 -1.33 0.76 -1.86
C GLY A 77 -1.93 2.17 -1.81
N VAL A 78 -3.24 2.27 -1.63
CA VAL A 78 -4.00 3.51 -1.86
C VAL A 78 -3.71 4.60 -0.84
N PRO A 79 -3.69 4.35 0.48
CA PRO A 79 -3.40 5.41 1.44
C PRO A 79 -1.95 5.89 1.36
N LEU A 80 -1.00 4.99 1.01
CA LEU A 80 0.39 5.38 0.72
C LEU A 80 0.45 6.37 -0.46
N ALA A 81 -0.26 6.05 -1.54
CA ALA A 81 -0.40 6.91 -2.71
C ALA A 81 -1.04 8.26 -2.36
N GLN A 82 -2.06 8.25 -1.50
CA GLN A 82 -2.71 9.47 -1.01
C GLN A 82 -1.73 10.36 -0.22
N GLY A 83 -0.85 9.77 0.58
CA GLY A 83 0.18 10.56 1.25
C GLY A 83 1.17 11.19 0.28
N THR A 84 1.51 10.52 -0.83
CA THR A 84 2.32 11.12 -1.89
C THR A 84 1.61 12.30 -2.57
N ILE A 85 0.29 12.25 -2.72
CA ILE A 85 -0.51 13.39 -3.19
C ILE A 85 -0.41 14.57 -2.23
N TYR A 86 -0.58 14.35 -0.92
CA TYR A 86 -0.37 15.41 0.09
C TYR A 86 1.07 15.94 0.10
N LEU A 87 2.04 15.14 -0.33
CA LEU A 87 3.44 15.56 -0.42
C LEU A 87 3.73 16.40 -1.67
N LEU A 88 3.13 16.07 -2.82
CA LEU A 88 3.45 16.68 -4.11
C LEU A 88 2.47 17.77 -4.57
N MET A 89 1.23 17.73 -4.10
CA MET A 89 0.16 18.61 -4.59
C MET A 89 -0.26 19.64 -3.53
N LYS A 90 -1.02 20.66 -3.98
CA LYS A 90 -1.62 21.64 -3.08
C LYS A 90 -2.65 20.96 -2.16
N LYS A 91 -2.73 21.40 -0.90
CA LYS A 91 -3.65 20.86 0.12
C LYS A 91 -5.09 20.73 -0.38
N LYS A 92 -5.64 21.77 -1.01
CA LYS A 92 -7.01 21.75 -1.58
C LYS A 92 -7.23 20.62 -2.58
N THR A 93 -6.27 20.37 -3.47
CA THR A 93 -6.37 19.28 -4.45
C THR A 93 -6.28 17.92 -3.76
N ALA A 94 -5.37 17.79 -2.80
CA ALA A 94 -5.23 16.57 -2.00
C ALA A 94 -6.53 16.25 -1.22
N ASP A 95 -7.16 17.24 -0.59
CA ASP A 95 -8.41 17.07 0.18
C ASP A 95 -9.60 16.66 -0.71
N ILE A 96 -9.70 17.22 -1.92
CA ILE A 96 -10.73 16.82 -2.89
C ILE A 96 -10.51 15.37 -3.32
N LEU A 97 -9.28 15.00 -3.68
CA LEU A 97 -8.94 13.64 -4.07
C LEU A 97 -9.17 12.66 -2.91
N THR A 98 -8.83 13.03 -1.68
CA THR A 98 -9.14 12.26 -0.47
C THR A 98 -10.64 11.99 -0.36
N SER A 99 -11.46 13.03 -0.52
CA SER A 99 -12.92 12.92 -0.35
C SER A 99 -13.51 11.95 -1.38
N ILE A 100 -13.11 12.09 -2.65
CA ILE A 100 -13.51 11.18 -3.73
C ILE A 100 -13.05 9.75 -3.41
N LEU A 101 -11.79 9.59 -3.02
CA LEU A 101 -11.19 8.29 -2.75
C LEU A 101 -11.89 7.56 -1.60
N VAL A 102 -12.15 8.26 -0.49
CA VAL A 102 -12.84 7.70 0.68
C VAL A 102 -14.25 7.27 0.31
N VAL A 103 -15.00 8.07 -0.46
CA VAL A 103 -16.34 7.69 -0.93
C VAL A 103 -16.28 6.42 -1.79
N VAL A 104 -15.35 6.36 -2.76
CA VAL A 104 -15.16 5.17 -3.61
C VAL A 104 -14.82 3.94 -2.78
N LEU A 105 -13.91 4.06 -1.80
CA LEU A 105 -13.50 2.95 -0.94
C LEU A 105 -14.63 2.46 -0.03
N ILE A 106 -15.42 3.37 0.54
CA ILE A 106 -16.58 3.01 1.37
C ILE A 106 -17.62 2.27 0.55
N ILE A 107 -18.03 2.83 -0.60
CA ILE A 107 -19.02 2.20 -1.49
C ILE A 107 -18.51 0.82 -1.94
N SER A 108 -17.26 0.73 -2.39
CA SER A 108 -16.67 -0.53 -2.87
C SER A 108 -16.60 -1.58 -1.75
N SER A 109 -16.27 -1.16 -0.51
CA SER A 109 -16.24 -2.07 0.65
C SER A 109 -17.63 -2.58 1.01
N ILE A 110 -18.65 -1.71 0.98
CA ILE A 110 -20.05 -2.11 1.19
C ILE A 110 -20.49 -3.12 0.12
N LEU A 111 -20.16 -2.86 -1.15
CA LEU A 111 -20.48 -3.79 -2.25
C LEU A 111 -19.84 -5.17 -2.06
N VAL A 112 -18.58 -5.23 -1.60
CA VAL A 112 -17.92 -6.51 -1.28
C VAL A 112 -18.61 -7.24 -0.13
N ILE A 113 -18.98 -6.51 0.93
CA ILE A 113 -19.66 -7.08 2.09
C ILE A 113 -21.03 -7.66 1.69
N LEU A 114 -21.77 -6.94 0.85
CA LEU A 114 -23.11 -7.34 0.41
C LEU A 114 -23.12 -8.36 -0.72
N SER A 115 -22.05 -8.45 -1.52
CA SER A 115 -21.97 -9.42 -2.60
C SER A 115 -22.13 -10.85 -2.06
N PRO A 116 -23.07 -11.63 -2.62
CA PRO A 116 -23.08 -13.06 -2.44
C PRO A 116 -21.79 -13.69 -2.97
N LEU A 117 -21.48 -14.88 -2.47
CA LEU A 117 -20.27 -15.62 -2.80
C LEU A 117 -20.66 -16.95 -3.46
N ASP A 118 -20.12 -17.20 -4.65
CA ASP A 118 -20.29 -18.48 -5.33
C ASP A 118 -19.33 -19.51 -4.72
N GLU A 119 -19.87 -20.36 -3.85
CA GLU A 119 -19.10 -21.40 -3.16
C GLU A 119 -18.55 -22.47 -4.11
N THR A 120 -19.11 -22.63 -5.32
CA THR A 120 -18.69 -23.66 -6.27
C THR A 120 -17.32 -23.38 -6.89
N VAL A 121 -16.91 -22.11 -6.90
CA VAL A 121 -15.61 -21.66 -7.43
C VAL A 121 -14.59 -21.37 -6.33
N VAL A 122 -14.93 -21.65 -5.07
CA VAL A 122 -14.01 -21.49 -3.94
C VAL A 122 -12.83 -22.43 -4.13
N SER A 123 -11.64 -21.85 -4.01
CA SER A 123 -10.38 -22.59 -4.04
C SER A 123 -9.62 -22.32 -2.74
N GLU A 124 -8.58 -23.11 -2.48
CA GLU A 124 -7.65 -22.83 -1.38
C GLU A 124 -7.01 -21.43 -1.51
N LYS A 125 -6.97 -20.84 -2.71
CA LYS A 125 -6.38 -19.51 -2.95
C LYS A 125 -7.44 -18.40 -2.88
N LEU A 126 -7.05 -17.26 -2.30
CA LEU A 126 -7.83 -16.02 -2.31
C LEU A 126 -7.91 -15.46 -3.74
N ASN A 127 -9.12 -15.44 -4.30
CA ASN A 127 -9.38 -14.97 -5.66
C ASN A 127 -10.74 -14.26 -5.74
N GLY A 128 -10.79 -13.13 -6.44
CA GLY A 128 -12.01 -12.36 -6.68
C GLY A 128 -13.12 -13.06 -7.46
N ASN A 129 -12.83 -14.20 -8.11
CA ASN A 129 -13.83 -14.97 -8.88
C ASN A 129 -15.01 -15.47 -8.04
N VAL A 130 -14.84 -15.55 -6.72
CA VAL A 130 -15.88 -15.96 -5.78
C VAL A 130 -17.00 -14.90 -5.66
N LEU A 131 -16.76 -13.65 -6.03
CA LEU A 131 -17.79 -12.60 -6.00
C LEU A 131 -18.82 -12.81 -7.12
N GLU A 132 -20.08 -13.08 -6.76
CA GLU A 132 -21.18 -13.13 -7.73
C GLU A 132 -21.40 -11.80 -8.44
N TRP A 133 -21.24 -10.69 -7.72
CA TRP A 133 -21.24 -9.35 -8.30
C TRP A 133 -19.91 -9.09 -9.02
N THR A 134 -19.78 -9.72 -10.18
CA THR A 134 -18.54 -9.74 -10.97
C THR A 134 -18.03 -8.34 -11.34
N PHE A 135 -18.90 -7.34 -11.39
CA PHE A 135 -18.54 -5.96 -11.72
C PHE A 135 -17.60 -5.31 -10.68
N ILE A 136 -17.63 -5.77 -9.42
CA ILE A 136 -16.72 -5.31 -8.35
C ILE A 136 -15.26 -5.52 -8.74
N ARG A 137 -14.98 -6.58 -9.51
CA ARG A 137 -13.62 -6.90 -9.99
C ARG A 137 -13.06 -5.85 -10.94
N TYR A 138 -13.91 -5.05 -11.58
CA TYR A 138 -13.45 -3.95 -12.44
C TYR A 138 -13.03 -2.72 -11.64
N ILE A 139 -13.45 -2.59 -10.37
CA ILE A 139 -13.04 -1.48 -9.50
C ILE A 139 -11.56 -1.60 -9.12
N THR A 140 -11.10 -2.82 -8.81
CA THR A 140 -9.74 -3.08 -8.33
C THR A 140 -8.63 -2.58 -9.28
N PRO A 141 -8.68 -2.81 -10.61
CA PRO A 141 -7.71 -2.23 -11.54
C PRO A 141 -7.60 -0.70 -11.48
N PHE A 142 -8.72 0.03 -11.40
CA PHE A 142 -8.69 1.50 -11.34
C PHE A 142 -8.00 1.99 -10.06
N ILE A 143 -8.34 1.36 -8.93
CA ILE A 143 -7.74 1.66 -7.63
C ILE A 143 -6.24 1.35 -7.63
N ASN A 144 -5.84 0.22 -8.21
CA ASN A 144 -4.43 -0.17 -8.29
C ASN A 144 -3.62 0.74 -9.24
N ILE A 145 -4.21 1.14 -10.37
CA ILE A 145 -3.59 2.09 -11.30
C ILE A 145 -3.37 3.44 -10.60
N TYR A 146 -4.38 3.92 -9.87
CA TYR A 146 -4.25 5.12 -9.04
C TYR A 146 -3.10 5.00 -8.04
N ALA A 147 -3.04 3.89 -7.30
CA ALA A 147 -1.98 3.65 -6.34
C ALA A 147 -0.58 3.64 -6.99
N VAL A 148 -0.41 2.95 -8.13
CA VAL A 148 0.86 2.90 -8.86
C VAL A 148 1.25 4.29 -9.37
N ILE A 149 0.36 5.02 -10.02
CA ILE A 149 0.67 6.36 -10.56
C ILE A 149 1.19 7.29 -9.47
N PHE A 150 0.50 7.35 -8.32
CA PHE A 150 0.84 8.33 -7.29
C PHE A 150 1.95 7.84 -6.35
N LEU A 151 1.95 6.57 -5.93
CA LEU A 151 3.02 6.06 -5.06
C LEU A 151 4.33 5.89 -5.84
N VAL A 152 4.30 5.09 -6.91
CA VAL A 152 5.49 4.75 -7.68
C VAL A 152 5.90 5.90 -8.59
N GLY A 153 4.95 6.44 -9.35
CA GLY A 153 5.22 7.58 -10.24
C GLY A 153 5.63 8.83 -9.46
N GLY A 154 5.01 9.09 -8.31
CA GLY A 154 5.41 10.18 -7.42
C GLY A 154 6.83 10.00 -6.87
N ALA A 155 7.20 8.79 -6.44
CA ALA A 155 8.56 8.49 -5.99
C ALA A 155 9.60 8.63 -7.13
N PHE A 156 9.32 8.12 -8.33
CA PHE A 156 10.21 8.32 -9.49
C PHE A 156 10.35 9.79 -9.87
N TYR A 157 9.25 10.54 -9.85
CA TYR A 157 9.26 11.98 -10.12
C TYR A 157 10.15 12.73 -9.12
N SER A 158 10.00 12.43 -7.83
CA SER A 158 10.85 12.98 -6.78
C SER A 158 12.32 12.59 -6.98
N ALA A 159 12.62 11.31 -7.25
CA ALA A 159 13.98 10.85 -7.52
C ALA A 159 14.60 11.59 -8.72
N TRP A 160 13.87 11.71 -9.84
CA TRP A 160 14.35 12.42 -11.02
C TRP A 160 14.70 13.88 -10.73
N LYS A 161 13.90 14.57 -9.91
CA LYS A 161 14.21 15.94 -9.49
C LYS A 161 15.47 16.04 -8.62
N TYR A 162 15.74 15.04 -7.77
CA TYR A 162 16.94 15.02 -6.93
C TYR A 162 18.21 14.56 -7.66
N PHE A 163 18.08 13.91 -8.83
CA PHE A 163 19.18 13.24 -9.53
C PHE A 163 20.39 14.15 -9.87
N LYS A 164 20.16 15.43 -10.17
CA LYS A 164 21.21 16.32 -10.68
C LYS A 164 22.18 16.86 -9.62
N ASN A 165 21.81 16.87 -8.33
CA ASN A 165 22.63 17.46 -7.27
C ASN A 165 23.13 16.39 -6.28
N ARG A 166 24.45 16.36 -6.06
CA ARG A 166 25.10 15.43 -5.12
C ARG A 166 24.67 15.62 -3.67
N GLU A 167 24.22 16.82 -3.32
CA GLU A 167 23.66 17.15 -2.00
C GLU A 167 22.42 16.31 -1.66
N PHE A 168 21.61 15.93 -2.66
CA PHE A 168 20.35 15.23 -2.45
C PHE A 168 20.44 13.71 -2.69
N ARG A 169 21.64 13.13 -2.60
CA ARG A 169 21.85 11.70 -2.86
C ARG A 169 21.03 10.78 -1.95
N GLY A 170 20.87 11.12 -0.67
CA GLY A 170 20.04 10.35 0.25
C GLY A 170 18.58 10.37 -0.20
N ARG A 171 18.02 11.57 -0.41
CA ARG A 171 16.66 11.73 -0.95
C ARG A 171 16.44 11.05 -2.30
N PHE A 172 17.41 11.07 -3.21
CA PHE A 172 17.36 10.32 -4.47
C PHE A 172 17.19 8.83 -4.24
N TRP A 173 18.13 8.20 -3.51
CA TRP A 173 18.10 6.76 -3.27
C TRP A 173 16.90 6.34 -2.43
N GLY A 174 16.49 7.15 -1.47
CA GLY A 174 15.30 6.88 -0.68
C GLY A 174 14.03 6.79 -1.53
N ASN A 175 13.86 7.71 -2.48
CA ASN A 175 12.74 7.67 -3.43
C ASN A 175 12.83 6.48 -4.40
N VAL A 176 14.02 6.12 -4.87
CA VAL A 176 14.22 4.92 -5.71
C VAL A 176 13.81 3.65 -4.95
N LEU A 177 14.22 3.52 -3.68
CA LEU A 177 13.84 2.38 -2.84
C LEU A 177 12.31 2.33 -2.63
N ILE A 178 11.66 3.46 -2.37
CA ILE A 178 10.20 3.54 -2.26
C ILE A 178 9.52 3.14 -3.58
N ALA A 179 10.04 3.59 -4.72
CA ALA A 179 9.47 3.26 -6.03
C ALA A 179 9.57 1.75 -6.31
N ILE A 180 10.74 1.14 -6.07
CA ILE A 180 10.94 -0.31 -6.19
C ILE A 180 9.99 -1.05 -5.24
N GLY A 181 9.94 -0.63 -3.97
CA GLY A 181 9.11 -1.25 -2.96
C GLY A 181 7.61 -1.16 -3.26
N GLY A 182 7.15 -0.05 -3.86
CA GLY A 182 5.76 0.14 -4.28
C GLY A 182 5.36 -0.68 -5.52
N ILE A 183 6.31 -0.96 -6.44
CA ILE A 183 6.03 -1.77 -7.64
C ILE A 183 5.86 -3.26 -7.28
N LEU A 184 6.67 -3.77 -6.35
CA LEU A 184 6.77 -5.20 -6.07
C LEU A 184 5.40 -5.85 -5.75
N PRO A 185 4.58 -5.33 -4.81
CA PRO A 185 3.24 -5.88 -4.56
C PRO A 185 2.31 -5.84 -5.78
N GLY A 186 2.47 -4.83 -6.66
CA GLY A 186 1.71 -4.75 -7.91
C GLY A 186 2.07 -5.87 -8.90
N ILE A 187 3.35 -6.23 -8.99
CA ILE A 187 3.81 -7.41 -9.74
C ILE A 187 3.23 -8.67 -9.09
N GLY A 188 3.36 -8.81 -7.78
CA GLY A 188 2.80 -9.91 -7.00
C GLY A 188 1.30 -10.13 -7.25
N GLY A 189 0.51 -9.06 -7.18
CA GLY A 189 -0.94 -9.12 -7.40
C GLY A 189 -1.31 -9.52 -8.82
N THR A 190 -0.50 -9.12 -9.82
CA THR A 190 -0.66 -9.58 -11.21
C THR A 190 -0.35 -11.07 -11.34
N MET A 191 0.71 -11.54 -10.68
CA MET A 191 1.09 -12.96 -10.65
C MET A 191 0.05 -13.83 -9.92
N THR A 192 -0.59 -13.32 -8.87
CA THR A 192 -1.72 -13.99 -8.20
C THR A 192 -2.89 -14.23 -9.16
N LYS A 193 -3.21 -13.28 -10.04
CA LYS A 193 -4.24 -13.45 -11.07
C LYS A 193 -3.86 -14.53 -12.10
N MET A 194 -2.57 -14.76 -12.30
CA MET A 194 -2.02 -15.84 -13.14
C MET A 194 -1.88 -17.17 -12.37
N GLY A 195 -2.34 -17.26 -11.12
CA GLY A 195 -2.33 -18.48 -10.31
C GLY A 195 -1.11 -18.64 -9.38
N HIS A 196 -0.17 -17.69 -9.37
CA HIS A 196 1.07 -17.73 -8.59
C HIS A 196 0.99 -16.89 -7.30
N THR A 197 0.06 -17.24 -6.40
CA THR A 197 -0.22 -16.49 -5.15
C THR A 197 1.00 -16.29 -4.26
N TYR A 198 1.90 -17.27 -4.15
CA TYR A 198 3.08 -17.14 -3.27
C TYR A 198 4.07 -16.06 -3.73
N VAL A 199 4.04 -15.67 -5.01
CA VAL A 199 4.86 -14.56 -5.50
C VAL A 199 4.41 -13.25 -4.84
N LEU A 200 3.10 -13.07 -4.62
CA LEU A 200 2.56 -11.91 -3.91
C LEU A 200 3.19 -11.79 -2.52
N TYR A 201 3.15 -12.85 -1.71
CA TYR A 201 3.68 -12.82 -0.34
C TYR A 201 5.16 -12.43 -0.28
N VAL A 202 5.98 -12.97 -1.19
CA VAL A 202 7.40 -12.62 -1.29
C VAL A 202 7.57 -11.15 -1.69
N THR A 203 6.84 -10.72 -2.73
CA THR A 203 6.93 -9.33 -3.22
C THR A 203 6.38 -8.32 -2.23
N GLU A 204 5.45 -8.71 -1.36
CA GLU A 204 4.93 -7.86 -0.30
C GLU A 204 5.96 -7.64 0.80
N LEU A 205 6.58 -8.72 1.27
CA LEU A 205 7.67 -8.62 2.25
C LEU A 205 8.81 -7.74 1.73
N LEU A 206 9.29 -8.03 0.52
CA LEU A 206 10.34 -7.22 -0.10
C LEU A 206 9.87 -5.78 -0.32
N GLY A 207 8.64 -5.60 -0.77
CA GLY A 207 8.01 -4.29 -1.00
C GLY A 207 8.06 -3.41 0.24
N ILE A 208 7.55 -3.90 1.37
CA ILE A 208 7.52 -3.14 2.61
C ILE A 208 8.93 -2.89 3.18
N LEU A 209 9.87 -3.84 3.02
CA LEU A 209 11.27 -3.66 3.42
C LEU A 209 11.94 -2.53 2.62
N PHE A 210 11.72 -2.47 1.30
CA PHE A 210 12.24 -1.41 0.45
C PHE A 210 11.61 -0.05 0.75
N ILE A 211 10.28 0.00 0.97
CA ILE A 211 9.60 1.24 1.39
C ILE A 211 10.16 1.73 2.73
N PHE A 212 10.34 0.83 3.71
CA PHE A 212 10.94 1.18 5.00
C PHE A 212 12.37 1.69 4.86
N ALA A 213 13.21 0.99 4.09
CA ALA A 213 14.59 1.41 3.86
C ALA A 213 14.64 2.80 3.21
N GLY A 214 13.81 3.04 2.18
CA GLY A 214 13.73 4.34 1.52
C GLY A 214 13.23 5.45 2.46
N TYR A 215 12.23 5.14 3.28
CA TYR A 215 11.75 6.03 4.34
C TYR A 215 12.85 6.39 5.34
N GLN A 216 13.64 5.42 5.81
CA GLN A 216 14.73 5.66 6.76
C GLN A 216 15.83 6.53 6.16
N VAL A 217 16.20 6.28 4.90
CA VAL A 217 17.18 7.12 4.18
C VAL A 217 16.69 8.56 4.12
N ILE A 218 15.43 8.81 3.73
CA ILE A 218 14.87 10.17 3.65
C ILE A 218 14.75 10.81 5.03
N ARG A 219 14.34 10.05 6.04
CA ARG A 219 14.15 10.55 7.41
C ARG A 219 15.47 11.00 8.05
N ASN A 220 16.57 10.32 7.74
CA ASN A 220 17.90 10.63 8.30
C ASN A 220 18.66 11.67 7.45
N ASP A 221 18.12 12.04 6.27
CA ASP A 221 18.69 13.05 5.40
C ASP A 221 18.46 14.46 5.98
N ARG A 222 19.55 15.23 6.11
CA ARG A 222 19.55 16.59 6.68
C ARG A 222 19.38 17.68 5.62
N SER A 223 19.40 17.34 4.34
CA SER A 223 19.18 18.32 3.27
C SER A 223 17.76 18.87 3.36
N LEU A 224 17.57 20.12 2.98
CA LEU A 224 16.23 20.65 2.77
C LEU A 224 15.56 19.91 1.61
N SER A 225 14.27 19.62 1.76
CA SER A 225 13.49 19.05 0.66
C SER A 225 13.22 20.12 -0.40
N ILE A 226 13.21 19.71 -1.67
CA ILE A 226 12.72 20.55 -2.76
C ILE A 226 11.18 20.63 -2.79
N HIS A 227 10.50 19.77 -2.02
CA HIS A 227 9.05 19.77 -1.90
C HIS A 227 8.65 20.66 -0.73
N GLU A 228 7.97 21.76 -1.05
CA GLU A 228 7.54 22.78 -0.09
C GLU A 228 6.79 22.19 1.11
N ASN A 229 5.87 21.23 0.87
CA ASN A 229 5.08 20.56 1.91
C ASN A 229 5.94 19.78 2.94
N GLN A 230 7.18 19.44 2.61
CA GLN A 230 8.13 18.81 3.54
C GLN A 230 8.98 19.83 4.31
N VAL A 231 9.05 21.08 3.84
CA VAL A 231 9.78 22.19 4.48
C VAL A 231 8.86 23.00 5.38
N THR A 232 7.63 23.31 4.94
CA THR A 232 6.65 24.07 5.72
C THR A 232 6.12 23.31 6.94
N THR A 233 6.30 21.99 6.97
CA THR A 233 5.95 21.13 8.11
C THR A 233 7.19 20.72 8.94
N SER A 234 8.34 21.38 8.72
CA SER A 234 9.61 21.01 9.36
C SER A 234 9.80 21.56 10.76
#